data_AF-A0A7C0Y301-F1
#
_entry.id   AF-A0A7C0Y301-F1
#
_cell.length_a   1.000
_cell.length_b   1.000
_cell.length_c   1.000
_cell.angle_alpha   90.00
_cell.angle_beta   90.00
_cell.angle_gamma   90.00
#
_symmetry.space_group_name_H-M   'P 1'
#
loop_
_entity.id
_entity.type
_entity.pdbx_description
1 polymer ?
#
loop_
_entity_poly.entity_id
_entity_poly.type
_entity_poly.pdbx_seq_one_letter_code
_entity_poly.pdbx_strand_id
1 'polypeptide(L)'
;MTEEVLILNSDRGKLVRSEIIRGRLEEVLKKLLLDVIDEWSPNNSDLIVMRQVHEVRIKLPLTKELYDKLVRYNLRKANPNEAVAEIPIYIISYDNMWVGEDVYDNKVYVVA
;
A
#
# COMPACT_ATOMS: atom_id res chain seq x y z
N MET A 1 5.55 -16.57 5.55
CA MET A 1 4.52 -17.10 4.64
C MET A 1 4.55 -16.24 3.39
N THR A 2 4.29 -16.81 2.20
CA THR A 2 4.07 -16.02 0.98
C THR A 2 2.63 -15.56 0.96
N GLU A 3 2.41 -14.26 0.76
CA GLU A 3 1.10 -13.64 0.65
C GLU A 3 0.94 -12.96 -0.72
N GLU A 4 -0.29 -12.60 -1.05
CA GLU A 4 -0.59 -11.75 -2.21
C GLU A 4 -0.34 -10.30 -1.82
N VAL A 5 0.52 -9.62 -2.58
CA VAL A 5 0.87 -8.21 -2.40
C VAL A 5 0.38 -7.45 -3.61
N LEU A 6 -0.47 -6.44 -3.37
CA LEU A 6 -0.96 -5.53 -4.38
C LEU A 6 0.06 -4.40 -4.59
N ILE A 7 0.42 -4.14 -5.84
CA ILE A 7 1.25 -3.00 -6.24
C ILE A 7 0.46 -2.18 -7.25
N LEU A 8 0.24 -0.91 -6.92
CA LEU A 8 -0.37 0.08 -7.80
C LEU A 8 0.67 1.16 -8.10
N ASN A 9 0.76 1.62 -9.35
CA ASN A 9 1.51 2.82 -9.72
C ASN A 9 0.52 3.86 -10.26
N SER A 10 0.59 5.08 -9.74
CA SER A 10 -0.17 6.22 -10.21
C SER A 10 0.77 7.31 -10.72
N ASP A 11 0.46 7.86 -11.90
CA ASP A 11 1.08 9.06 -12.47
C ASP A 11 0.00 10.14 -12.66
N ARG A 12 0.17 11.27 -11.97
CA ARG A 12 -0.74 12.43 -11.94
C ARG A 12 -2.19 12.02 -11.72
N GLY A 13 -2.40 11.17 -10.71
CA GLY A 13 -3.71 10.65 -10.31
C GLY A 13 -4.30 9.58 -11.23
N LYS A 14 -3.58 9.12 -12.26
CA LYS A 14 -4.01 8.04 -13.14
C LYS A 14 -3.29 6.74 -12.79
N LEU A 15 -4.05 5.67 -12.60
CA LEU A 15 -3.49 4.34 -12.42
C LEU A 15 -2.81 3.88 -13.72
N VAL A 16 -1.48 3.79 -13.72
CA VAL A 16 -0.67 3.37 -14.87
C VAL A 16 -0.22 1.92 -14.78
N ARG A 17 -0.15 1.35 -13.57
CA ARG A 17 0.14 -0.08 -13.34
C ARG A 17 -0.65 -0.61 -12.16
N SER A 18 -1.10 -1.85 -12.27
CA SER A 18 -1.74 -2.61 -11.18
C SER A 18 -1.37 -4.08 -11.33
N GLU A 19 -0.77 -4.65 -10.28
CA GLU A 19 -0.40 -6.06 -10.27
C GLU A 19 -0.56 -6.65 -8.86
N ILE A 20 -0.77 -7.97 -8.82
CA ILE A 20 -0.74 -8.75 -7.59
C ILE A 20 0.38 -9.77 -7.73
N ILE A 21 1.33 -9.73 -6.81
CA ILE A 21 2.46 -10.66 -6.79
C ILE A 21 2.48 -11.50 -5.52
N ARG A 22 3.05 -12.70 -5.60
CA ARG A 22 3.21 -13.57 -4.44
C ARG A 22 4.58 -13.37 -3.81
N GLY A 23 4.63 -13.02 -2.54
CA GLY A 23 5.87 -12.76 -1.82
C GLY A 23 5.63 -12.40 -0.37
N ARG A 24 6.68 -12.03 0.36
CA ARG A 24 6.51 -11.35 1.66
C ARG A 24 6.45 -9.84 1.38
N LEU A 25 5.53 -9.13 2.02
CA LEU A 25 5.33 -7.70 1.80
C LEU A 25 6.64 -6.89 1.89
N GLU A 26 7.46 -7.14 2.91
CA GLU A 26 8.74 -6.44 3.12
C GLU A 26 9.77 -6.73 2.02
N GLU A 27 9.81 -7.96 1.50
CA GLU A 27 10.73 -8.36 0.43
C GLU A 27 10.30 -7.74 -0.90
N VAL A 28 8.99 -7.68 -1.16
CA VAL A 28 8.40 -7.00 -2.31
C VAL A 28 8.70 -5.51 -2.26
N LEU A 29 8.44 -4.86 -1.12
CA LEU A 29 8.66 -3.44 -0.94
C LEU A 29 10.12 -3.05 -1.18
N LYS A 30 11.07 -3.81 -0.62
CA LYS A 30 12.51 -3.56 -0.81
C LYS A 30 12.93 -3.70 -2.27
N LYS A 31 12.42 -4.69 -2.99
CA LYS A 31 12.71 -4.86 -4.42
C LYS A 31 12.14 -3.70 -5.24
N LEU A 32 10.89 -3.35 -4.99
CA LEU A 32 10.26 -2.21 -5.67
C LEU A 32 11.01 -0.90 -5.42
N LEU A 33 11.53 -0.68 -4.20
CA LEU A 33 12.34 0.50 -3.90
C LEU A 33 13.66 0.54 -4.70
N LEU A 34 14.29 -0.61 -4.97
CA LEU A 34 15.47 -0.65 -5.84
C LEU A 34 15.12 -0.22 -7.26
N ASP A 35 13.99 -0.69 -7.80
CA ASP A 35 13.51 -0.30 -9.12
C ASP A 35 13.16 1.21 -9.17
N VAL A 36 12.53 1.72 -8.12
CA VAL A 36 12.14 3.14 -8.01
C VAL A 36 13.37 4.07 -7.94
N ILE A 37 14.46 3.65 -7.29
CA ILE A 37 15.69 4.46 -7.20
C ILE A 37 16.29 4.72 -8.59
N ASP A 38 16.16 3.78 -9.53
CA ASP A 38 16.63 3.96 -10.90
C ASP A 38 15.78 4.96 -11.71
N GLU A 39 14.49 5.09 -11.38
CA GLU A 39 13.56 6.05 -12.01
C GLU A 39 13.58 7.45 -11.36
N TRP A 40 13.90 7.51 -10.07
CA TRP A 40 13.89 8.73 -9.28
C TRP A 40 15.02 9.69 -9.68
N SER A 41 14.71 10.99 -9.73
CA SER A 41 15.70 12.05 -9.94
C SER A 41 15.90 12.85 -8.65
N PRO A 42 17.03 12.64 -7.92
CA PRO A 42 17.31 13.35 -6.66
C PRO A 42 17.44 14.87 -6.80
N ASN A 43 17.65 15.37 -8.02
CA ASN A 43 17.72 16.81 -8.29
C ASN A 43 16.34 17.46 -8.44
N ASN A 44 15.26 16.67 -8.59
CA ASN A 44 13.93 17.16 -8.93
C ASN A 44 12.91 16.96 -7.81
N SER A 45 13.04 15.91 -7.01
CA SER A 45 12.06 15.53 -5.99
C SER A 45 12.71 14.78 -4.83
N ASP A 46 11.99 14.71 -3.70
CA ASP A 46 12.34 13.80 -2.62
C ASP A 46 11.93 12.36 -2.96
N LEU A 47 12.55 11.39 -2.30
CA LEU A 47 12.07 10.01 -2.25
C LEU A 47 11.49 9.73 -0.85
N ILE A 48 10.18 9.56 -0.77
CA ILE A 48 9.45 9.44 0.50
C ILE A 48 8.76 8.08 0.56
N VAL A 49 9.04 7.31 1.62
CA VAL A 49 8.34 6.05 1.91
C VAL A 49 7.52 6.21 3.18
N MET A 50 6.21 6.19 3.05
CA MET A 50 5.28 6.32 4.16
C MET A 50 4.62 4.98 4.46
N ARG A 51 4.56 4.60 5.74
CA ARG A 51 3.76 3.47 6.19
C ARG A 51 2.49 3.99 6.85
N GLN A 52 1.35 3.49 6.40
CA GLN A 52 0.03 3.78 6.96
C GLN A 52 -0.66 2.47 7.33
N VAL A 53 -1.62 2.55 8.24
CA VAL A 53 -2.53 1.44 8.55
C VAL A 53 -3.91 1.84 8.07
N HIS A 54 -4.48 1.04 7.18
CA HIS A 54 -5.82 1.25 6.65
C HIS A 54 -6.81 0.29 7.28
N GLU A 55 -7.83 0.84 7.93
CA GLU A 55 -8.92 0.03 8.51
C GLU A 55 -9.94 -0.32 7.44
N VAL A 56 -10.06 -1.62 7.16
CA VAL A 56 -11.10 -2.15 6.27
C VAL A 56 -12.25 -2.68 7.11
N ARG A 57 -13.47 -2.20 6.85
CA ARG A 57 -14.71 -2.70 7.46
C ARG A 57 -15.33 -3.79 6.59
N ILE A 58 -15.63 -4.93 7.20
CA ILE A 58 -16.20 -6.10 6.52
C ILE A 58 -17.49 -6.52 7.21
N LYS A 59 -18.53 -6.82 6.43
CA LYS A 59 -19.81 -7.33 6.95
C LYS A 59 -19.67 -8.75 7.50
N LEU A 60 -20.37 -9.02 8.60
CA LEU A 60 -20.49 -10.36 9.20
C LEU A 60 -21.73 -11.10 8.66
N PRO A 61 -21.71 -12.45 8.64
CA PRO A 61 -20.58 -13.32 8.99
C PRO A 61 -19.49 -13.36 7.91
N LEU A 62 -18.23 -13.56 8.31
CA LEU A 62 -17.13 -13.79 7.37
C LEU A 62 -17.19 -15.22 6.81
N THR A 63 -16.81 -15.39 5.55
CA THR A 63 -16.50 -16.72 5.01
C THR A 63 -15.21 -17.24 5.64
N LYS A 64 -15.02 -18.56 5.69
CA LYS A 64 -13.79 -19.17 6.20
C LYS A 64 -12.55 -18.66 5.46
N GLU A 65 -12.62 -18.59 4.13
CA GLU A 65 -11.53 -18.08 3.30
C GLU A 65 -11.14 -16.63 3.65
N LEU A 66 -12.14 -15.77 3.86
CA LEU A 66 -11.90 -14.37 4.21
C LEU A 66 -11.34 -14.23 5.63
N TYR A 67 -11.81 -15.04 6.58
CA TYR A 67 -11.26 -15.10 7.92
C TYR A 67 -9.79 -15.52 7.90
N ASP A 68 -9.45 -16.61 7.20
CA ASP A 68 -8.08 -17.13 7.11
C ASP A 68 -7.13 -16.09 6.48
N LYS A 69 -7.62 -15.27 5.54
CA LYS A 69 -6.86 -14.15 4.97
C LYS A 69 -6.69 -12.99 5.95
N LEU A 70 -7.74 -12.62 6.68
CA LEU A 70 -7.74 -11.38 7.48
C LEU A 70 -7.23 -11.54 8.91
N VAL A 71 -7.22 -12.76 9.47
CA VAL A 71 -6.84 -12.99 10.88
C VAL A 71 -5.45 -12.44 11.23
N ARG A 72 -4.54 -12.40 10.25
CA ARG A 72 -3.17 -11.83 10.42
C ARG A 72 -3.13 -10.30 10.50
N TYR A 73 -4.21 -9.61 10.13
CA TYR A 73 -4.31 -8.15 10.06
C TYR A 73 -5.15 -7.59 11.22
N ASN A 74 -4.88 -8.03 12.45
CA ASN A 74 -5.57 -7.57 13.66
C ASN A 74 -7.11 -7.60 13.53
N LEU A 75 -7.64 -8.69 12.96
CA LEU A 75 -9.07 -8.85 12.71
C LEU A 75 -9.84 -8.86 14.03
N ARG A 76 -10.76 -7.90 14.19
CA ARG A 76 -11.58 -7.74 15.40
C ARG A 76 -13.03 -7.47 15.05
N LYS A 77 -13.92 -7.83 15.96
CA LYS A 77 -15.34 -7.47 15.84
C LYS A 77 -15.52 -5.99 16.18
N ALA A 78 -16.14 -5.23 15.27
CA ALA A 78 -16.43 -3.82 15.51
C ALA A 78 -17.84 -3.64 16.10
N ASN A 79 -18.83 -4.38 15.58
CA ASN A 79 -20.19 -4.38 16.08
C ASN A 79 -20.87 -5.73 15.73
N PRO A 80 -22.15 -5.97 16.06
CA PRO A 80 -22.81 -7.24 15.74
C PRO A 80 -22.78 -7.64 14.26
N ASN A 81 -22.70 -6.67 13.35
CA ASN A 81 -22.83 -6.85 11.91
C ASN A 81 -21.52 -6.61 11.14
N GLU A 82 -20.44 -6.17 11.79
CA GLU A 82 -19.18 -5.80 11.14
C GLU A 82 -17.95 -6.23 11.93
N ALA A 83 -16.90 -6.58 11.19
CA ALA A 83 -15.53 -6.72 11.65
C ALA A 83 -14.63 -5.66 11.01
N VAL A 84 -13.51 -5.37 11.65
CA VAL A 84 -12.46 -4.48 11.13
C VAL A 84 -11.15 -5.26 11.06
N ALA A 85 -10.40 -5.06 9.97
CA ALA A 85 -9.02 -5.50 9.82
C ALA A 85 -8.11 -4.31 9.49
N GLU A 86 -6.87 -4.36 9.94
CA GLU A 86 -5.85 -3.32 9.78
C GLU A 86 -4.81 -3.75 8.74
N ILE A 87 -4.97 -3.24 7.53
CA ILE A 87 -4.08 -3.56 6.41
C ILE A 87 -2.94 -2.53 6.39
N PRO A 88 -1.67 -2.95 6.48
CA PRO A 88 -0.55 -2.04 6.28
C PRO A 88 -0.49 -1.62 4.81
N ILE A 89 -0.39 -0.33 4.55
CA ILE A 89 -0.21 0.24 3.22
C ILE A 89 1.10 1.04 3.22
N TYR A 90 1.92 0.84 2.20
CA TYR A 90 3.10 1.64 1.94
C TYR A 90 2.86 2.54 0.73
N ILE A 91 3.18 3.81 0.87
CA ILE A 91 3.13 4.79 -0.23
C ILE A 91 4.57 5.21 -0.50
N ILE A 92 5.03 5.01 -1.74
CA ILE A 92 6.35 5.43 -2.20
C ILE A 92 6.14 6.59 -3.16
N SER A 93 6.45 7.81 -2.73
CA SER A 93 6.47 8.99 -3.58
C SER A 93 7.87 9.22 -4.12
N TYR A 94 7.99 9.26 -5.45
CA TYR A 94 9.29 9.34 -6.15
C TYR A 94 9.33 10.44 -7.22
N ASP A 95 8.21 11.13 -7.44
CA ASP A 95 8.13 12.39 -8.18
C ASP A 95 7.12 13.25 -7.44
N ASN A 96 7.62 14.28 -6.75
CA ASN A 96 6.85 15.17 -5.91
C ASN A 96 7.45 16.57 -5.91
N MET A 97 6.65 17.53 -5.47
CA MET A 97 7.09 18.90 -5.29
C MET A 97 6.49 19.48 -4.01
N TRP A 98 7.28 20.27 -3.30
CA TRP A 98 6.80 21.08 -2.19
C TRP A 98 6.07 22.31 -2.73
N VAL A 99 4.82 22.49 -2.32
CA VAL A 99 4.00 23.67 -2.63
C VAL A 99 3.59 24.31 -1.32
N GLY A 100 4.42 25.25 -0.85
CA GLY A 100 4.27 25.80 0.50
C GLY A 100 4.66 24.76 1.56
N GLU A 101 3.70 24.40 2.42
CA GLU A 101 3.89 23.39 3.46
C GLU A 101 3.39 21.99 3.04
N ASP A 102 2.77 21.88 1.87
CA ASP A 102 2.20 20.64 1.35
C ASP A 102 3.15 19.96 0.36
N VAL A 103 3.07 18.63 0.29
CA VAL A 103 3.72 17.82 -0.75
C VAL A 103 2.69 17.44 -1.79
N TYR A 104 2.95 17.77 -3.05
CA TYR A 104 2.15 17.31 -4.18
C TYR A 104 2.87 16.14 -4.86
N ASP A 105 2.27 14.95 -4.79
CA ASP A 105 2.80 13.75 -5.41
C ASP A 105 2.34 13.62 -6.87
N ASN A 106 3.28 13.73 -7.81
CA ASN A 106 3.01 13.44 -9.21
C ASN A 106 3.02 11.93 -9.45
N LYS A 107 4.00 11.20 -8.91
CA LYS A 107 4.08 9.75 -9.08
C LYS A 107 4.24 9.03 -7.76
N VAL A 108 3.40 8.02 -7.58
CA VAL A 108 3.39 7.20 -6.38
C VAL A 108 3.23 5.72 -6.70
N TYR A 109 3.91 4.88 -5.93
CA TYR A 109 3.49 3.50 -5.76
C TYR A 109 2.68 3.35 -4.47
N VAL A 110 1.64 2.52 -4.52
CA VAL A 110 0.89 2.06 -3.33
C VAL A 110 1.04 0.55 -3.23
N VAL A 111 1.50 0.06 -2.09
CA VAL A 111 1.80 -1.35 -1.84
C VAL A 111 1.05 -1.84 -0.61
N ALA A 112 0.30 -2.94 -0.73
CA ALA A 112 -0.54 -3.50 0.35
C ALA A 112 -0.51 -5.02 0.37
#